data_AF-A0A2U3AM35-F1
#
_entry.id   AF-A0A2U3AM35-F1
#
_cell.length_a   1.000
_cell.length_b   1.000
_cell.length_c   1.000
_cell.angle_alpha   90.00
_cell.angle_beta   90.00
_cell.angle_gamma   90.00
#
_symmetry.space_group_name_H-M   'P 1'
#
loop_
_entity.id
_entity.type
_entity.pdbx_description
1 polymer ?
#
loop_
_entity_poly.entity_id
_entity_poly.type
_entity_poly.pdbx_seq_one_letter_code
_entity_poly.pdbx_strand_id
1 'polypeptide(L)'
;MKITHYRLFLDSLLHPKKHAAFRLLSIGKLIQFLFLIALLISIPASIQFIEGLSTQKAATEGLSSFLHAINWLLYPLSFLFIIIFNITILFIQASLYALLALCLLKFFQRRGEYRMLWRTAAFSMILGVLLSTVLSFFFTDQLAFHLLAIAITTIYLLIAIQKYPKQATAKNS
;
A
#
# COMPACT_ATOMS: atom_id res chain seq x y z
N MET A 1 3.91 0.31 26.01
CA MET A 1 3.59 -0.93 25.27
C MET A 1 4.61 -1.12 24.14
N LYS A 2 5.55 -2.08 24.27
CA LYS A 2 6.52 -2.41 23.20
C LYS A 2 5.78 -3.15 22.09
N ILE A 3 5.43 -2.45 21.02
CA ILE A 3 4.82 -3.03 19.82
C ILE A 3 5.94 -3.36 18.84
N THR A 4 6.16 -4.66 18.59
CA THR A 4 7.15 -5.21 17.65
C THR A 4 6.59 -5.20 16.22
N HIS A 5 7.44 -4.99 15.20
CA HIS A 5 7.04 -4.92 13.79
C HIS A 5 6.27 -6.16 13.29
N TYR A 6 6.63 -7.35 13.79
CA TYR A 6 5.91 -8.60 13.50
C TYR A 6 4.44 -8.59 13.95
N ARG A 7 4.15 -8.03 15.14
CA ARG A 7 2.78 -7.93 15.65
C ARG A 7 1.95 -6.92 14.86
N LEU A 8 2.57 -5.83 14.39
CA LEU A 8 1.93 -4.86 13.49
C LEU A 8 1.55 -5.49 12.15
N PHE A 9 2.45 -6.31 11.59
CA PHE A 9 2.18 -7.04 10.35
C PHE A 9 1.01 -8.02 10.51
N LEU A 10 1.05 -8.85 11.56
CA LEU A 10 -0.02 -9.81 11.85
C LEU A 10 -1.37 -9.14 12.14
N ASP A 11 -1.39 -8.07 12.95
CA ASP A 11 -2.64 -7.36 13.26
C ASP A 11 -3.18 -6.60 12.04
N SER A 12 -2.32 -6.10 11.15
CA SER A 12 -2.72 -5.46 9.88
C SER A 12 -3.29 -6.46 8.87
N LEU A 13 -2.85 -7.73 8.91
CA LEU A 13 -3.34 -8.78 7.99
C LEU A 13 -4.57 -9.52 8.49
N LEU A 14 -4.66 -9.80 9.79
CA LEU A 14 -5.62 -10.78 10.32
C LEU A 14 -6.80 -10.16 11.09
N HIS A 15 -6.71 -8.90 11.54
CA HIS A 15 -7.71 -8.32 12.43
C HIS A 15 -8.28 -6.98 11.92
N PRO A 16 -9.18 -6.98 10.89
CA PRO A 16 -9.91 -5.81 10.38
C PRO A 16 -10.47 -4.92 11.49
N LYS A 17 -10.95 -5.58 12.55
CA LYS A 17 -11.65 -4.95 13.66
C LYS A 17 -10.73 -4.07 14.51
N LYS A 18 -9.40 -4.22 14.45
CA LYS A 18 -8.42 -3.43 15.21
C LYS A 18 -7.87 -2.22 14.44
N HIS A 19 -8.26 -2.01 13.18
CA HIS A 19 -7.72 -0.91 12.36
C HIS A 19 -7.98 0.48 12.98
N ALA A 20 -9.10 0.64 13.71
CA ALA A 20 -9.41 1.86 14.45
C ALA A 20 -8.42 2.16 15.61
N ALA A 21 -7.77 1.14 16.17
CA ALA A 21 -6.77 1.31 17.23
C ALA A 21 -5.43 1.87 16.68
N PHE A 22 -5.16 1.68 15.39
CA PHE A 22 -3.96 2.21 14.74
C PHE A 22 -3.98 3.73 14.54
N ARG A 23 -5.09 4.40 14.82
CA ARG A 23 -5.14 5.86 14.99
C ARG A 23 -4.09 6.36 15.98
N LEU A 24 -3.87 5.60 17.05
CA LEU A 24 -2.98 5.96 18.17
C LEU A 24 -1.50 5.62 17.91
N LEU A 25 -1.18 5.01 16.76
CA LEU A 25 0.20 4.64 16.45
C LEU A 25 1.05 5.89 16.16
N SER A 26 2.32 5.86 16.58
CA SER A 26 3.26 6.93 16.25
C SER A 26 3.54 6.95 14.74
N ILE A 27 3.60 8.16 14.16
CA ILE A 27 3.74 8.34 12.72
C ILE A 27 5.01 7.68 12.17
N GLY A 28 6.12 7.74 12.91
CA GLY A 28 7.39 7.14 12.50
C GLY A 28 7.32 5.63 12.32
N LYS A 29 6.60 4.90 13.20
CA LYS A 29 6.44 3.45 13.07
C LYS A 29 5.62 3.05 11.86
N LEU A 30 4.61 3.86 11.52
CA LEU A 30 3.82 3.67 10.32
C LEU A 30 4.65 3.89 9.06
N ILE A 31 5.45 4.97 9.03
CA ILE A 31 6.34 5.24 7.90
C ILE A 31 7.33 4.09 7.73
N GLN A 32 8.04 3.67 8.79
CA GLN A 32 8.93 2.52 8.74
C GLN A 32 8.23 1.26 8.21
N PHE A 33 6.99 1.03 8.61
CA PHE A 33 6.20 -0.09 8.11
C PHE A 33 5.88 0.03 6.62
N LEU A 34 5.48 1.21 6.12
CA LEU A 34 5.26 1.43 4.68
C LEU A 34 6.53 1.21 3.86
N PHE A 35 7.69 1.62 4.37
CA PHE A 35 8.98 1.33 3.73
C PHE A 35 9.28 -0.18 3.67
N LEU A 36 8.98 -0.92 4.73
CA LEU A 36 9.12 -2.38 4.73
C LEU A 36 8.18 -3.05 3.72
N ILE A 37 6.93 -2.59 3.64
CA ILE A 37 5.97 -3.09 2.64
C ILE A 37 6.45 -2.76 1.22
N ALA A 38 6.93 -1.54 0.99
CA ALA A 38 7.49 -1.14 -0.30
C ALA A 38 8.67 -2.04 -0.71
N LEU A 39 9.58 -2.33 0.23
CA LEU A 39 10.70 -3.24 -0.02
C LEU A 39 10.19 -4.65 -0.36
N LEU A 40 9.21 -5.16 0.39
CA LEU A 40 8.64 -6.49 0.19
C LEU A 40 8.00 -6.64 -1.20
N ILE A 41 7.20 -5.67 -1.64
CA ILE A 41 6.54 -5.70 -2.96
C ILE A 41 7.52 -5.40 -4.12
N SER A 42 8.65 -4.75 -3.84
CA SER A 42 9.69 -4.52 -4.86
C SER A 42 10.43 -5.78 -5.28
N ILE A 43 10.47 -6.82 -4.46
CA ILE A 43 11.12 -8.10 -4.79
C ILE A 43 10.40 -8.79 -5.96
N PRO A 44 9.09 -9.09 -5.91
CA PRO A 44 8.41 -9.68 -7.06
C PRO A 44 8.38 -8.73 -8.27
N ALA A 45 8.27 -7.42 -8.04
CA ALA A 45 8.29 -6.44 -9.13
C ALA A 45 9.63 -6.41 -9.88
N SER A 46 10.76 -6.61 -9.20
CA SER A 46 12.07 -6.67 -9.86
C SER A 46 12.27 -7.95 -10.66
N ILE A 47 11.72 -9.08 -10.19
CA ILE A 47 11.71 -10.33 -10.96
C ILE A 47 10.92 -10.14 -12.26
N GLN A 48 9.69 -9.61 -12.17
CA GLN A 48 8.87 -9.32 -13.35
C GLN A 48 9.54 -8.33 -14.32
N PHE A 49 10.24 -7.33 -13.78
CA PHE A 49 11.02 -6.39 -14.60
C PHE A 49 12.15 -7.10 -15.37
N ILE A 50 12.89 -8.01 -14.72
CA ILE A 50 13.97 -8.76 -15.37
C ILE A 50 13.41 -9.69 -16.45
N GLU A 51 12.30 -10.37 -16.18
CA GLU A 51 11.61 -11.22 -17.15
C GLU A 51 11.13 -10.42 -18.36
N GLY A 52 10.48 -9.28 -18.14
CA GLY A 52 10.06 -8.37 -19.22
C GLY A 52 11.23 -7.82 -20.04
N LEU A 53 12.37 -7.57 -19.41
CA LEU A 53 13.58 -7.17 -20.13
C LEU A 53 14.16 -8.31 -20.96
N SER A 54 14.10 -9.55 -20.46
CA SER A 54 14.62 -10.73 -21.17
C SER A 54 13.84 -11.06 -22.43
N THR A 55 12.51 -10.92 -22.40
CA THR A 55 11.65 -11.11 -23.59
C THR A 55 11.91 -10.03 -24.64
N GLN A 56 12.14 -8.79 -24.22
CA GLN A 56 12.44 -7.70 -25.15
C GLN A 56 13.85 -7.78 -25.77
N LYS A 57 14.84 -8.28 -25.02
CA LYS A 57 16.18 -8.61 -25.54
C LYS A 57 16.13 -9.62 -26.67
N ALA A 58 15.28 -10.65 -26.55
CA ALA A 58 15.12 -11.67 -27.58
C ALA A 58 14.53 -11.12 -28.89
N ALA A 59 13.76 -10.02 -28.83
CA ALA A 59 13.14 -9.42 -30.00
C ALA A 59 14.05 -8.43 -30.76
N THR A 60 15.17 -7.98 -30.18
CA THR A 60 15.99 -6.89 -30.75
C THR A 60 17.49 -7.14 -30.59
N GLU A 61 18.12 -7.66 -31.65
CA GLU A 61 19.54 -8.05 -31.65
C GLU A 61 20.49 -6.90 -31.24
N GLY A 62 20.27 -5.69 -31.75
CA GLY A 62 21.11 -4.52 -31.42
C GLY A 62 20.99 -4.02 -29.98
N LEU A 63 19.84 -4.25 -29.33
CA LEU A 63 19.63 -3.90 -27.92
C LEU A 63 20.29 -4.93 -27.00
N SER A 64 20.34 -6.20 -27.43
CA SER A 64 20.91 -7.28 -26.62
C SER A 64 22.38 -7.03 -26.27
N SER A 65 23.21 -6.63 -27.24
CA SER A 65 24.64 -6.38 -27.05
C SER A 65 24.90 -5.21 -26.10
N PHE A 66 24.16 -4.12 -26.24
CA PHE A 66 24.23 -2.97 -25.33
C PHE A 66 23.83 -3.35 -23.90
N LEU A 67 22.69 -4.05 -23.74
CA LEU A 67 22.22 -4.45 -22.41
C LEU A 67 23.16 -5.45 -21.74
N HIS A 68 23.77 -6.37 -22.49
CA HIS A 68 24.77 -7.29 -21.95
C HIS A 68 25.95 -6.57 -21.28
N ALA A 69 26.43 -5.48 -21.89
CA ALA A 69 27.52 -4.68 -21.33
C ALA A 69 27.14 -3.98 -20.01
N ILE A 70 25.88 -3.56 -19.87
CA ILE A 70 25.42 -2.78 -18.72
C ILE A 70 24.61 -3.57 -17.68
N ASN A 71 24.35 -4.88 -17.90
CA ASN A 71 23.51 -5.71 -17.02
C ASN A 71 23.88 -5.58 -15.53
N TRP A 72 25.18 -5.59 -15.23
CA TRP A 72 25.69 -5.48 -13.87
C TRP A 72 25.25 -4.20 -13.15
N LEU A 73 25.18 -3.08 -13.89
CA LEU A 73 24.70 -1.81 -13.35
C LEU A 73 23.16 -1.73 -13.40
N LEU A 74 22.56 -2.22 -14.47
CA LEU A 74 21.15 -2.07 -14.76
C LEU A 74 20.26 -2.77 -13.72
N TYR A 75 20.58 -4.00 -13.33
CA TYR A 75 19.77 -4.76 -12.38
C TYR A 75 19.69 -4.14 -10.97
N PRO A 76 20.81 -3.85 -10.28
CA PRO A 76 20.74 -3.20 -8.97
C PRO A 76 20.14 -1.79 -9.04
N LEU A 77 20.40 -1.05 -10.13
CA LEU A 77 19.81 0.27 -10.33
C LEU A 77 18.29 0.20 -10.51
N SER A 78 17.79 -0.74 -11.31
CA SER A 78 16.36 -0.95 -11.51
C SER A 78 15.65 -1.30 -10.21
N PHE A 79 16.26 -2.14 -9.36
CA PHE A 79 15.72 -2.49 -8.06
C PHE A 79 15.56 -1.26 -7.14
N LEU A 80 16.56 -0.37 -7.12
CA LEU A 80 16.48 0.88 -6.37
C LEU A 80 15.35 1.79 -6.88
N PHE A 81 15.24 1.95 -8.20
CA PHE A 81 14.17 2.75 -8.80
C PHE A 81 12.78 2.18 -8.48
N ILE A 82 12.63 0.86 -8.57
CA ILE A 82 11.38 0.16 -8.23
C ILE A 82 11.01 0.42 -6.77
N ILE A 83 11.97 0.35 -5.84
CA ILE A 83 11.71 0.67 -4.42
C ILE A 83 11.22 2.11 -4.25
N ILE A 84 11.94 3.08 -4.82
CA ILE A 84 11.58 4.51 -4.70
C ILE A 84 10.19 4.77 -5.30
N PHE A 85 9.90 4.14 -6.44
CA PHE A 85 8.62 4.26 -7.11
C PHE A 85 7.48 3.66 -6.27
N ASN A 86 7.69 2.47 -5.70
CA ASN A 86 6.73 1.81 -4.81
C ASN A 86 6.46 2.63 -3.54
N ILE A 87 7.49 3.23 -2.93
CA ILE A 87 7.31 4.13 -1.80
C ILE A 87 6.42 5.30 -2.20
N THR A 88 6.73 5.95 -3.32
CA THR A 88 5.97 7.11 -3.82
C THR A 88 4.51 6.76 -4.06
N ILE A 89 4.23 5.64 -4.74
CA ILE A 89 2.86 5.18 -5.00
C ILE A 89 2.11 4.90 -3.71
N LEU A 90 2.71 4.20 -2.75
CA LEU A 90 2.06 3.90 -1.47
C LEU A 90 1.68 5.18 -0.71
N PHE A 91 2.55 6.19 -0.71
CA PHE A 91 2.25 7.48 -0.08
C PHE A 91 1.13 8.25 -0.78
N ILE A 92 1.11 8.24 -2.12
CA ILE A 92 0.06 8.85 -2.92
C ILE A 92 -1.28 8.13 -2.64
N GLN A 93 -1.30 6.80 -2.71
CA GLN A 93 -2.49 6.00 -2.44
C GLN A 93 -3.03 6.23 -1.03
N ALA A 94 -2.17 6.19 0.00
CA ALA A 94 -2.58 6.46 1.38
C ALA A 94 -3.23 7.85 1.52
N SER A 95 -2.69 8.85 0.82
CA SER A 95 -3.20 10.22 0.83
C SER A 95 -4.55 10.33 0.12
N LEU A 96 -4.70 9.70 -1.04
CA LEU A 96 -5.99 9.64 -1.77
C LEU A 96 -7.06 8.93 -0.94
N TYR A 97 -6.74 7.79 -0.34
CA TYR A 97 -7.68 7.07 0.53
C TYR A 97 -8.01 7.86 1.80
N ALA A 98 -7.08 8.64 2.36
CA ALA A 98 -7.35 9.51 3.50
C ALA A 98 -8.30 10.66 3.15
N LEU A 99 -8.17 11.23 1.94
CA LEU A 99 -9.09 12.24 1.42
C LEU A 99 -10.50 11.65 1.22
N LEU A 100 -10.60 10.46 0.63
CA LEU A 100 -11.87 9.73 0.53
C LEU A 100 -12.46 9.46 1.92
N ALA A 101 -11.63 9.05 2.87
CA ALA A 101 -12.05 8.81 4.25
C ALA A 101 -12.59 10.07 4.94
N LEU A 102 -12.01 11.25 4.68
CA LEU A 102 -12.52 12.53 5.18
C LEU A 102 -13.92 12.84 4.62
N CYS A 103 -14.12 12.59 3.33
CA CYS A 103 -15.42 12.77 2.69
C CYS A 103 -16.48 11.86 3.34
N LEU A 104 -16.14 10.58 3.51
CA LEU A 104 -16.98 9.59 4.18
C LEU A 104 -17.26 9.96 5.64
N LEU A 105 -16.28 10.51 6.36
CA LEU A 105 -16.44 10.92 7.75
C LEU A 105 -17.51 12.02 7.91
N LYS A 106 -17.55 12.99 6.98
CA LYS A 106 -18.60 14.02 6.93
C LYS A 106 -19.96 13.41 6.65
N PHE A 107 -20.03 12.47 5.71
CA PHE A 107 -21.26 11.75 5.38
C PHE A 107 -21.83 10.96 6.58
N PHE A 108 -20.98 10.28 7.36
CA PHE A 108 -21.39 9.51 8.54
C PHE A 108 -21.46 10.30 9.86
N GLN A 109 -21.28 11.63 9.82
CA GLN A 109 -21.25 12.52 11.00
C GLN A 109 -20.32 12.02 12.13
N ARG A 110 -19.12 11.55 11.77
CA ARG A 110 -18.12 11.06 12.73
C ARG A 110 -16.99 12.08 12.96
N ARG A 111 -16.29 12.00 14.09
CA ARG A 111 -15.14 12.88 14.41
C ARG A 111 -13.83 12.25 13.99
N GLY A 112 -12.97 13.01 13.32
CA GLY A 112 -11.66 12.56 12.88
C GLY A 112 -10.92 13.62 12.09
N GLU A 113 -9.61 13.71 12.31
CA GLU A 113 -8.72 14.59 11.56
C GLU A 113 -8.04 13.83 10.40
N TYR A 114 -7.57 14.57 9.39
CA TYR A 114 -6.82 13.99 8.25
C TYR A 114 -5.66 13.11 8.71
N ARG A 115 -4.87 13.56 9.70
CA ARG A 115 -3.73 12.80 10.25
C ARG A 115 -4.12 11.42 10.78
N MET A 116 -5.28 11.32 11.43
CA MET A 116 -5.81 10.07 11.99
C MET A 116 -6.34 9.14 10.90
N LEU A 117 -6.97 9.72 9.89
CA LEU A 117 -7.50 9.00 8.73
C LEU A 117 -6.40 8.48 7.82
N TRP A 118 -5.33 9.26 7.63
CA TRP A 118 -4.16 8.83 6.86
C TRP A 118 -3.52 7.57 7.44
N ARG A 119 -3.37 7.50 8.76
CA ARG A 119 -2.88 6.29 9.43
C ARG A 119 -3.77 5.09 9.18
N THR A 120 -5.08 5.28 9.26
CA THR A 120 -6.07 4.22 9.09
C THR A 120 -6.16 3.75 7.64
N ALA A 121 -6.10 4.68 6.68
CA ALA A 121 -6.04 4.42 5.26
C ALA A 121 -4.79 3.61 4.88
N ALA A 122 -3.62 4.03 5.39
CA ALA A 122 -2.37 3.32 5.17
C ALA A 122 -2.45 1.85 5.63
N PHE A 123 -2.98 1.57 6.83
CA PHE A 123 -3.18 0.19 7.30
C PHE A 123 -4.22 -0.59 6.50
N SER A 124 -5.30 0.06 6.08
CA SER A 124 -6.36 -0.60 5.31
C SER A 124 -5.88 -1.00 3.91
N MET A 125 -4.95 -0.25 3.32
CA MET A 125 -4.45 -0.55 1.97
C MET A 125 -3.41 -1.67 1.92
N ILE A 126 -2.69 -1.94 3.01
CA ILE A 126 -1.60 -2.92 3.04
C ILE A 126 -2.08 -4.32 2.64
N LEU A 127 -3.25 -4.73 3.12
CA LEU A 127 -3.84 -6.01 2.75
C LEU A 127 -4.15 -6.11 1.26
N GLY A 128 -4.79 -5.09 0.70
CA GLY A 128 -5.11 -5.05 -0.73
C GLY A 128 -3.86 -5.08 -1.59
N VAL A 129 -2.85 -4.27 -1.24
CA VAL A 129 -1.57 -4.20 -1.97
C VAL A 129 -0.81 -5.52 -1.90
N LEU A 130 -0.69 -6.14 -0.74
CA LEU A 130 0.00 -7.43 -0.62
C LEU A 130 -0.73 -8.52 -1.41
N LEU A 131 -2.05 -8.57 -1.30
CA LEU A 131 -2.85 -9.55 -2.02
C LEU A 131 -2.73 -9.37 -3.53
N SER A 132 -2.87 -8.14 -4.06
CA SER A 132 -2.72 -7.91 -5.50
C SER A 132 -1.31 -8.23 -5.98
N THR A 133 -0.27 -7.90 -5.20
CA THR A 133 1.11 -8.20 -5.57
C THR A 133 1.34 -9.71 -5.66
N VAL A 134 0.83 -10.49 -4.70
CA VAL A 134 0.96 -11.95 -4.72
C VAL A 134 0.15 -12.56 -5.88
N LEU A 135 -1.08 -12.12 -6.11
CA LEU A 135 -1.91 -12.62 -7.20
C LEU A 135 -1.31 -12.29 -8.58
N SER A 136 -0.74 -11.10 -8.74
CA SER A 136 -0.09 -10.68 -9.99
C SER A 136 1.17 -11.50 -10.31
N PHE A 137 1.67 -12.31 -9.37
CA PHE A 137 2.76 -13.25 -9.65
C PHE A 137 2.26 -14.55 -10.29
N PHE A 138 1.04 -14.99 -9.96
CA PHE A 138 0.47 -16.25 -10.46
C PHE A 138 -0.39 -16.08 -11.70
N PHE A 139 -0.92 -14.89 -11.92
CA PHE A 139 -1.94 -14.62 -12.92
C PHE A 139 -1.60 -13.36 -13.72
N THR A 140 -2.03 -13.32 -14.97
CA THR A 140 -1.76 -12.23 -15.93
C THR A 140 -2.73 -11.06 -15.84
N ASP A 141 -3.88 -11.21 -15.18
CA ASP A 141 -4.94 -10.19 -15.13
C ASP A 141 -4.63 -9.04 -14.15
N GLN A 142 -3.72 -8.15 -14.55
CA GLN A 142 -3.27 -7.03 -13.71
C GLN A 142 -4.43 -6.11 -13.28
N LEU A 143 -5.36 -5.78 -14.19
CA LEU A 143 -6.46 -4.86 -13.90
C LEU A 143 -7.43 -5.42 -12.85
N ALA A 144 -7.78 -6.71 -12.96
CA ALA A 144 -8.71 -7.35 -12.05
C ALA A 144 -8.17 -7.35 -10.61
N PHE A 145 -6.88 -7.67 -10.41
CA PHE A 145 -6.28 -7.68 -9.08
C PHE A 145 -6.12 -6.28 -8.48
N HIS A 146 -5.86 -5.26 -9.30
CA HIS A 146 -5.82 -3.88 -8.83
C HIS A 146 -7.22 -3.41 -8.39
N LEU A 147 -8.27 -3.71 -9.16
CA LEU A 147 -9.65 -3.40 -8.79
C LEU A 147 -10.09 -4.15 -7.52
N LEU A 148 -9.72 -5.43 -7.41
CA LEU A 148 -9.98 -6.24 -6.22
C LEU A 148 -9.27 -5.65 -5.00
N ALA A 149 -8.02 -5.23 -5.14
CA ALA A 149 -7.30 -4.53 -4.06
C ALA A 149 -8.04 -3.27 -3.63
N ILE A 150 -8.42 -2.38 -4.57
CA ILE A 150 -9.16 -1.15 -4.27
C ILE A 150 -10.50 -1.46 -3.56
N ALA A 151 -11.21 -2.49 -3.99
CA ALA A 151 -12.46 -2.91 -3.35
C ALA A 151 -12.20 -3.35 -1.90
N ILE A 152 -11.18 -4.18 -1.67
CA ILE A 152 -10.76 -4.60 -0.33
C ILE A 152 -10.40 -3.39 0.52
N THR A 153 -9.49 -2.53 0.07
CA THR A 153 -9.02 -1.37 0.85
C THR A 153 -10.19 -0.47 1.27
N THR A 154 -11.14 -0.25 0.36
CA THR A 154 -12.31 0.58 0.59
C THR A 154 -13.26 -0.05 1.61
N ILE A 155 -13.52 -1.36 1.54
CA ILE A 155 -14.36 -2.09 2.51
C ILE A 155 -13.74 -1.99 3.92
N TYR A 156 -12.43 -2.24 4.04
CA TYR A 156 -11.73 -2.14 5.32
C TYR A 156 -11.77 -0.71 5.88
N LEU A 157 -11.59 0.29 5.02
CA LEU A 157 -11.67 1.70 5.38
C LEU A 157 -13.08 2.08 5.88
N LEU A 158 -14.14 1.61 5.22
CA LEU A 158 -15.53 1.85 5.64
C LEU A 158 -15.81 1.25 7.02
N ILE A 159 -15.40 0.00 7.25
CA ILE A 159 -15.55 -0.67 8.56
C ILE A 159 -14.78 0.11 9.64
N ALA A 160 -13.59 0.61 9.32
CA ALA A 160 -12.80 1.38 10.27
C ALA A 160 -13.47 2.72 10.62
N ILE A 161 -14.02 3.44 9.64
CA ILE A 161 -14.72 4.72 9.84
C ILE A 161 -15.97 4.57 10.71
N GLN A 162 -16.74 3.50 10.56
CA GLN A 162 -17.94 3.26 11.39
C GLN A 162 -17.63 3.19 12.89
N LYS A 163 -16.39 2.81 13.24
CA LYS A 163 -15.91 2.75 14.62
C LYS A 163 -15.40 4.08 15.16
N TYR A 164 -15.31 5.13 14.33
CA TYR A 164 -14.92 6.46 14.78
C TYR A 164 -15.99 7.03 15.73
N PRO A 165 -15.61 7.80 16.77
CA PRO A 165 -16.58 8.38 17.68
C PRO A 165 -17.56 9.28 16.93
N LYS A 166 -18.84 9.22 17.31
CA LYS A 166 -19.88 10.11 16.76
C LYS A 166 -19.54 11.56 17.10
N GLN A 167 -19.85 12.49 16.20
CA GLN A 167 -19.84 13.90 16.57
C GLN A 167 -20.84 14.10 17.70
N ALA A 168 -20.42 14.75 18.80
CA ALA A 168 -21.39 15.18 19.80
C ALA A 168 -22.30 16.19 19.08
N THR A 169 -23.57 15.82 18.94
CA THR A 169 -24.63 16.75 18.54
C THR A 169 -24.56 17.94 19.48
N ALA A 170 -24.34 19.13 18.93
CA ALA A 170 -24.50 20.36 19.71
C ALA A 170 -25.92 20.34 20.28
N LYS A 171 -26.04 20.24 21.60
CA LYS A 171 -27.31 20.43 22.28
C LYS A 171 -27.64 21.91 22.07
N ASN A 172 -28.60 22.19 21.19
CA ASN A 172 -29.14 23.54 21.02
C ASN A 172 -29.59 24.03 22.41
N SER A 173 -28.90 25.04 22.93
CA SER A 173 -29.34 25.88 24.04
C SER A 173 -30.25 26.98 23.52
#